data_AF-A0A9X2DBE2-F1
#
_entry.id   AF-A0A9X2DBE2-F1
#
_cell.length_a   1.000
_cell.length_b   1.000
_cell.length_c   1.000
_cell.angle_alpha   90.00
_cell.angle_beta   90.00
_cell.angle_gamma   90.00
#
_symmetry.space_group_name_H-M   'P 1'
#
loop_
_entity.id
_entity.type
_entity.pdbx_description
1 polymer ?
#
loop_
_entity_poly.entity_id
_entity_poly.type
_entity_poly.pdbx_seq_one_letter_code
_entity_poly.pdbx_strand_id
1 'polypeptide(L)'
;MATGWNDDGQCDVLGWRNVIAVAAGWRRTLGLLDDGTVRAAGRGSEGQCDVAPWSDVIGVSCGDWHSVALRADGTALAVGVNRRRQCAVEGWHDLAAVAAGYMHTLGLRRDGRVLATGARTTGACDVNNWENIVQLDAGSYHSVAVTAHGTALAAGDNSHGQCGVTRWEGIVAVAAGSTHTLGLRVDGTVLSTGNNADGQCTTNAWTGVQIGR
;
A
#
# COMPACT_ATOMS: atom_id res chain seq x y z
N MET A 1 16.69 7.52 -10.61
CA MET A 1 17.60 6.35 -10.51
C MET A 1 16.80 5.24 -9.84
N ALA A 2 16.98 3.99 -10.27
CA ALA A 2 16.42 2.81 -9.60
C ALA A 2 17.58 1.86 -9.23
N THR A 3 17.44 1.15 -8.12
CA THR A 3 18.48 0.25 -7.58
C THR A 3 17.84 -0.96 -6.93
N GLY A 4 18.62 -2.03 -6.74
CA GLY A 4 18.18 -3.29 -6.16
C GLY A 4 18.18 -4.44 -7.17
N TRP A 5 17.51 -5.52 -6.79
CA TRP A 5 17.35 -6.71 -7.63
C TRP A 5 16.57 -6.36 -8.91
N ASN A 6 17.00 -6.85 -10.09
CA ASN A 6 16.47 -6.45 -11.40
C ASN A 6 16.28 -7.60 -12.41
N ASP A 7 16.17 -8.86 -12.00
CA ASP A 7 16.12 -9.96 -13.01
C ASP A 7 14.81 -9.96 -13.84
N ASP A 8 13.78 -9.23 -13.43
CA ASP A 8 12.54 -9.05 -14.20
C ASP A 8 12.47 -7.67 -14.91
N GLY A 9 13.52 -6.84 -14.86
CA GLY A 9 13.55 -5.50 -15.47
C GLY A 9 12.79 -4.40 -14.69
N GLN A 10 12.47 -4.63 -13.43
CA GLN A 10 11.71 -3.70 -12.57
C GLN A 10 12.45 -2.41 -12.19
N CYS A 11 13.75 -2.31 -12.47
CA CYS A 11 14.57 -1.11 -12.35
C CYS A 11 14.80 -0.42 -13.69
N ASP A 12 14.27 -0.94 -14.81
CA ASP A 12 14.48 -0.42 -16.17
C ASP A 12 13.61 0.83 -16.46
N VAL A 13 13.76 1.85 -15.61
CA VAL A 13 12.94 3.08 -15.60
C VAL A 13 13.67 4.30 -16.16
N LEU A 14 14.87 4.12 -16.72
CA LEU A 14 15.74 5.23 -17.17
C LEU A 14 15.09 6.14 -18.23
N GLY A 15 14.18 5.59 -19.03
CA GLY A 15 13.45 6.33 -20.06
C GLY A 15 12.21 7.07 -19.55
N TRP A 16 11.84 6.94 -18.28
CA TRP A 16 10.66 7.58 -17.72
C TRP A 16 10.93 9.06 -17.45
N ARG A 17 9.95 9.90 -17.75
CA ARG A 17 9.99 11.37 -17.57
C ARG A 17 8.70 11.80 -16.88
N ASN A 18 8.75 12.94 -16.20
CA ASN A 18 7.61 13.53 -15.50
C ASN A 18 6.92 12.62 -14.48
N VAL A 19 7.69 11.72 -13.86
CA VAL A 19 7.16 10.84 -12.82
C VAL A 19 6.92 11.65 -11.54
N ILE A 20 5.68 11.66 -11.04
CA ILE A 20 5.27 12.38 -9.82
C ILE A 20 5.05 11.45 -8.63
N ALA A 21 4.80 10.16 -8.86
CA ALA A 21 4.73 9.16 -7.81
C ALA A 21 5.22 7.79 -8.30
N VAL A 22 5.70 6.96 -7.38
CA VAL A 22 6.17 5.61 -7.66
C VAL A 22 5.55 4.62 -6.69
N ALA A 23 5.23 3.41 -7.17
CA ALA A 23 4.86 2.28 -6.33
C ALA A 23 5.74 1.09 -6.68
N ALA A 24 6.56 0.64 -5.74
CA ALA A 24 7.37 -0.56 -5.88
C ALA A 24 6.60 -1.77 -5.36
N GLY A 25 6.45 -2.80 -6.18
CA GLY A 25 5.79 -4.06 -5.85
C GLY A 25 6.73 -5.25 -5.95
N TRP A 26 6.21 -6.45 -5.69
CA TRP A 26 6.96 -7.67 -5.95
C TRP A 26 7.27 -7.79 -7.46
N ARG A 27 8.56 -7.60 -7.78
CA ARG A 27 9.13 -7.74 -9.14
C ARG A 27 8.58 -6.75 -10.18
N ARG A 28 8.04 -5.61 -9.74
CA ARG A 28 7.59 -4.54 -10.64
C ARG A 28 7.64 -3.17 -9.99
N THR A 29 7.63 -2.15 -10.83
CA THR A 29 7.54 -0.75 -10.44
C THR A 29 6.47 -0.07 -11.29
N LEU A 30 5.63 0.75 -10.67
CA LEU A 30 4.74 1.68 -11.35
C LEU A 30 5.27 3.11 -11.20
N GLY A 31 5.12 3.90 -12.27
CA GLY A 31 5.38 5.33 -12.26
C GLY A 31 4.14 6.08 -12.72
N LEU A 32 3.57 6.89 -11.82
CA LEU A 32 2.52 7.85 -12.14
C LEU A 32 3.15 9.10 -12.76
N LEU A 33 2.67 9.50 -13.93
CA LEU A 33 3.12 10.69 -14.64
C LEU A 33 2.26 11.92 -14.31
N ASP A 34 2.79 13.11 -14.56
CA ASP A 34 2.10 14.39 -14.32
C ASP A 34 0.85 14.61 -15.20
N ASP A 35 0.72 13.87 -16.30
CA ASP A 35 -0.45 13.85 -17.17
C ASP A 35 -1.56 12.88 -16.72
N GLY A 36 -1.37 12.20 -15.57
CA GLY A 36 -2.33 11.25 -15.02
C GLY A 36 -2.31 9.86 -15.66
N THR A 37 -1.33 9.56 -16.53
CA THR A 37 -1.09 8.20 -17.05
C THR A 37 -0.09 7.43 -16.19
N VAL A 38 -0.03 6.10 -16.36
CA VAL A 38 0.85 5.23 -15.56
C VAL A 38 1.74 4.38 -16.46
N ARG A 39 3.01 4.25 -16.09
CA ARG A 39 3.96 3.30 -16.69
C ARG A 39 4.27 2.16 -15.72
N ALA A 40 4.56 0.99 -16.28
CA ALA A 40 5.00 -0.17 -15.52
C ALA A 40 6.32 -0.71 -16.08
N ALA A 41 7.19 -1.18 -15.19
CA ALA A 41 8.41 -1.92 -15.52
C ALA A 41 8.50 -3.14 -14.61
N GLY A 42 9.06 -4.24 -15.11
CA GLY A 42 9.15 -5.49 -14.38
C GLY A 42 8.25 -6.60 -14.94
N ARG A 43 8.03 -7.63 -14.11
CA ARG A 43 7.24 -8.80 -14.47
C ARG A 43 5.78 -8.44 -14.73
N GLY A 44 5.28 -8.74 -15.93
CA GLY A 44 3.90 -8.49 -16.37
C GLY A 44 3.13 -9.72 -16.86
N SER A 45 3.67 -10.93 -16.73
CA SER A 45 3.08 -12.16 -17.32
C SER A 45 1.68 -12.51 -16.81
N GLU A 46 1.25 -11.96 -15.68
CA GLU A 46 -0.09 -12.16 -15.12
C GLU A 46 -1.00 -10.92 -15.25
N GLY A 47 -0.60 -9.94 -16.06
CA GLY A 47 -1.38 -8.72 -16.38
C GLY A 47 -1.25 -7.58 -15.38
N GLN A 48 -0.43 -7.71 -14.32
CA GLN A 48 -0.22 -6.67 -13.31
C GLN A 48 0.50 -5.41 -13.83
N CYS A 49 1.00 -5.45 -15.06
CA CYS A 49 1.61 -4.32 -15.77
C CYS A 49 0.70 -3.75 -16.88
N ASP A 50 -0.54 -4.23 -17.03
CA ASP A 50 -1.48 -3.82 -18.09
C ASP A 50 -2.13 -2.45 -17.79
N VAL A 51 -1.30 -1.46 -17.44
CA VAL A 51 -1.70 -0.12 -16.96
C VAL A 51 -1.81 0.91 -18.09
N ALA A 52 -1.44 0.56 -19.32
CA ALA A 52 -1.47 1.46 -20.47
C ALA A 52 -2.84 2.11 -20.74
N PRO A 53 -4.00 1.47 -20.47
CA PRO A 53 -5.30 2.11 -20.63
C PRO A 53 -5.68 3.11 -19.52
N TRP A 54 -4.89 3.21 -18.44
CA TRP A 54 -5.23 4.05 -17.29
C TRP A 54 -5.00 5.54 -17.58
N SER A 55 -5.94 6.37 -17.12
CA SER A 55 -5.92 7.83 -17.23
C SER A 55 -6.62 8.46 -16.03
N ASP A 56 -6.38 9.76 -15.84
CA ASP A 56 -6.85 10.55 -14.69
C ASP A 56 -6.42 9.95 -13.33
N VAL A 57 -5.27 9.27 -13.29
CA VAL A 57 -4.74 8.67 -12.07
C VAL A 57 -4.09 9.73 -11.20
N ILE A 58 -4.37 9.67 -9.89
CA ILE A 58 -3.78 10.56 -8.88
C ILE A 58 -3.05 9.79 -7.77
N GLY A 59 -3.11 8.46 -7.79
CA GLY A 59 -2.39 7.60 -6.84
C GLY A 59 -2.25 6.18 -7.37
N VAL A 60 -1.16 5.52 -7.01
CA VAL A 60 -0.86 4.15 -7.44
C VAL A 60 -0.36 3.33 -6.24
N SER A 61 -0.70 2.04 -6.22
CA SER A 61 -0.22 1.07 -5.24
C SER A 61 0.04 -0.28 -5.90
N CYS A 62 1.04 -0.98 -5.38
CA CYS A 62 1.43 -2.30 -5.86
C CYS A 62 1.22 -3.36 -4.78
N GLY A 63 0.34 -4.32 -5.04
CA GLY A 63 0.32 -5.59 -4.30
C GLY A 63 1.34 -6.58 -4.82
N ASP A 64 1.34 -7.81 -4.33
CA ASP A 64 2.33 -8.80 -4.82
C ASP A 64 1.95 -9.33 -6.21
N TRP A 65 0.64 -9.38 -6.53
CA TRP A 65 0.13 -9.96 -7.78
C TRP A 65 -0.79 -9.07 -8.61
N HIS A 66 -1.03 -7.83 -8.17
CA HIS A 66 -1.95 -6.92 -8.83
C HIS A 66 -1.59 -5.47 -8.53
N SER A 67 -1.90 -4.58 -9.47
CA SER A 67 -1.67 -3.15 -9.38
C SER A 67 -3.00 -2.45 -9.22
N VAL A 68 -3.03 -1.38 -8.41
CA VAL A 68 -4.24 -0.59 -8.12
C VAL A 68 -3.94 0.89 -8.31
N ALA A 69 -4.90 1.64 -8.83
CA ALA A 69 -4.81 3.08 -8.98
C ALA A 69 -6.06 3.77 -8.44
N LEU A 70 -5.86 4.97 -7.90
CA LEU A 70 -6.90 5.92 -7.53
C LEU A 70 -7.07 6.94 -8.67
N ARG A 71 -8.28 7.12 -9.16
CA ARG A 71 -8.62 8.16 -10.14
C ARG A 71 -9.05 9.46 -9.47
N ALA A 72 -8.88 10.57 -10.18
CA ALA A 72 -9.24 11.92 -9.71
C ALA A 72 -10.72 12.05 -9.32
N ASP A 73 -11.61 11.30 -9.97
CA ASP A 73 -13.05 11.25 -9.65
C ASP A 73 -13.37 10.44 -8.37
N GLY A 74 -12.37 9.86 -7.72
CA GLY A 74 -12.55 9.07 -6.50
C GLY A 74 -12.92 7.61 -6.76
N THR A 75 -12.80 7.10 -7.98
CA THR A 75 -12.95 5.68 -8.32
C THR A 75 -11.59 4.94 -8.32
N ALA A 76 -11.61 3.61 -8.38
CA ALA A 76 -10.40 2.79 -8.44
C ALA A 76 -10.30 1.98 -9.74
N LEU A 77 -9.07 1.72 -10.17
CA LEU A 77 -8.72 0.79 -11.24
C LEU A 77 -7.84 -0.32 -10.67
N ALA A 78 -7.95 -1.55 -11.17
CA ALA A 78 -7.06 -2.64 -10.78
C ALA A 78 -6.78 -3.60 -11.94
N VAL A 79 -5.53 -4.08 -12.06
CA VAL A 79 -5.09 -5.05 -13.07
C VAL A 79 -4.19 -6.11 -12.46
N GLY A 80 -4.12 -7.29 -13.08
CA GLY A 80 -3.34 -8.44 -12.63
C GLY A 80 -4.21 -9.61 -12.16
N VAL A 81 -3.63 -10.46 -11.32
CA VAL A 81 -4.31 -11.68 -10.84
C VAL A 81 -5.57 -11.31 -10.05
N ASN A 82 -6.71 -11.91 -10.39
CA ASN A 82 -7.98 -11.65 -9.72
C ASN A 82 -8.68 -12.91 -9.15
N ARG A 83 -7.93 -14.00 -8.93
CA ARG A 83 -8.50 -15.30 -8.48
C ARG A 83 -9.17 -15.24 -7.10
N ARG A 84 -8.86 -14.23 -6.29
CA ARG A 84 -9.43 -13.98 -4.96
C ARG A 84 -10.27 -12.71 -4.91
N ARG A 85 -10.64 -12.14 -6.08
CA ARG A 85 -11.36 -10.86 -6.19
C ARG A 85 -10.56 -9.64 -5.73
N GLN A 86 -9.23 -9.73 -5.63
CA GLN A 86 -8.39 -8.60 -5.21
C GLN A 86 -8.45 -7.40 -6.18
N CYS A 87 -8.81 -7.60 -7.45
CA CYS A 87 -9.05 -6.52 -8.40
C CYS A 87 -10.53 -6.12 -8.49
N ALA A 88 -11.42 -6.70 -7.66
CA ALA A 88 -12.86 -6.42 -7.71
C ALA A 88 -13.19 -5.08 -7.01
N VAL A 89 -12.71 -4.00 -7.62
CA VAL A 89 -12.88 -2.61 -7.17
C VAL A 89 -14.00 -1.90 -7.92
N GLU A 90 -14.75 -2.62 -8.76
CA GLU A 90 -15.88 -2.06 -9.50
C GLU A 90 -16.93 -1.53 -8.51
N GLY A 91 -17.38 -0.29 -8.75
CA GLY A 91 -18.36 0.39 -7.91
C GLY A 91 -17.77 1.09 -6.67
N TRP A 92 -16.45 1.04 -6.45
CA TRP A 92 -15.83 1.89 -5.43
C TRP A 92 -15.88 3.36 -5.87
N HIS A 93 -16.26 4.24 -4.94
CA HIS A 93 -16.36 5.69 -5.15
C HIS A 93 -16.03 6.46 -3.86
N ASP A 94 -15.86 7.78 -3.99
CA ASP A 94 -15.45 8.69 -2.91
C ASP A 94 -14.14 8.29 -2.22
N LEU A 95 -13.21 7.70 -2.96
CA LEU A 95 -11.92 7.30 -2.42
C LEU A 95 -10.99 8.51 -2.22
N ALA A 96 -10.21 8.44 -1.15
CA ALA A 96 -9.11 9.33 -0.81
C ALA A 96 -7.74 8.65 -1.00
N ALA A 97 -7.65 7.33 -0.82
CA ALA A 97 -6.42 6.55 -1.00
C ALA A 97 -6.73 5.10 -1.35
N VAL A 98 -5.73 4.39 -1.90
CA VAL A 98 -5.75 2.95 -2.17
C VAL A 98 -4.46 2.31 -1.68
N ALA A 99 -4.54 1.06 -1.22
CA ALA A 99 -3.38 0.23 -0.88
C ALA A 99 -3.62 -1.21 -1.34
N ALA A 100 -2.54 -1.94 -1.62
CA ALA A 100 -2.62 -3.28 -2.20
C ALA A 100 -1.59 -4.20 -1.53
N GLY A 101 -2.06 -5.34 -1.01
CA GLY A 101 -1.23 -6.37 -0.38
C GLY A 101 -1.02 -7.60 -1.28
N TYR A 102 -0.78 -8.77 -0.68
CA TYR A 102 -0.53 -10.01 -1.48
C TYR A 102 -1.73 -10.39 -2.34
N MET A 103 -2.90 -10.50 -1.71
CA MET A 103 -4.15 -10.98 -2.30
C MET A 103 -5.35 -10.15 -1.85
N HIS A 104 -5.14 -8.89 -1.47
CA HIS A 104 -6.21 -7.97 -1.07
C HIS A 104 -5.89 -6.52 -1.45
N THR A 105 -6.96 -5.73 -1.56
CA THR A 105 -6.93 -4.30 -1.87
C THR A 105 -7.76 -3.56 -0.84
N LEU A 106 -7.27 -2.40 -0.42
CA LEU A 106 -7.94 -1.47 0.47
C LEU A 106 -8.26 -0.16 -0.28
N GLY A 107 -9.41 0.42 0.01
CA GLY A 107 -9.79 1.76 -0.42
C GLY A 107 -10.18 2.59 0.79
N LEU A 108 -9.45 3.67 1.08
CA LEU A 108 -9.84 4.66 2.08
C LEU A 108 -10.89 5.58 1.46
N ARG A 109 -12.08 5.65 2.03
CA ARG A 109 -13.10 6.63 1.64
C ARG A 109 -12.86 7.97 2.31
N ARG A 110 -13.31 9.04 1.66
CA ARG A 110 -13.24 10.42 2.18
C ARG A 110 -14.02 10.64 3.48
N ASP A 111 -14.95 9.74 3.81
CA ASP A 111 -15.68 9.74 5.09
C ASP A 111 -14.93 9.03 6.23
N GLY A 112 -13.70 8.57 5.99
CA GLY A 112 -12.86 7.89 6.98
C GLY A 112 -13.17 6.42 7.19
N ARG A 113 -14.02 5.80 6.35
CA ARG A 113 -14.26 4.35 6.32
C ARG A 113 -13.35 3.64 5.31
N VAL A 114 -13.21 2.33 5.46
CA VAL A 114 -12.36 1.51 4.58
C VAL A 114 -13.17 0.46 3.84
N LEU A 115 -12.97 0.37 2.52
CA LEU A 115 -13.42 -0.73 1.67
C LEU A 115 -12.30 -1.76 1.53
N ALA A 116 -12.65 -3.04 1.47
CA ALA A 116 -11.68 -4.10 1.23
C ALA A 116 -12.24 -5.20 0.33
N THR A 117 -11.41 -5.64 -0.62
CA THR A 117 -11.70 -6.80 -1.48
C THR A 117 -10.49 -7.72 -1.56
N GLY A 118 -10.70 -8.99 -1.87
CA GLY A 118 -9.65 -10.00 -1.91
C GLY A 118 -9.87 -11.20 -0.99
N ALA A 119 -8.76 -11.88 -0.69
CA ALA A 119 -8.73 -13.07 0.15
C ALA A 119 -9.15 -12.76 1.60
N ARG A 120 -10.05 -13.59 2.14
CA ARG A 120 -10.55 -13.48 3.52
C ARG A 120 -9.83 -14.39 4.52
N THR A 121 -8.97 -15.28 4.04
CA THR A 121 -8.40 -16.37 4.86
C THR A 121 -7.49 -15.90 5.99
N THR A 122 -6.87 -14.71 5.87
CA THR A 122 -6.00 -14.15 6.92
C THR A 122 -6.71 -13.14 7.80
N GLY A 123 -7.92 -12.70 7.44
CA GLY A 123 -8.59 -11.57 8.08
C GLY A 123 -8.07 -10.19 7.65
N ALA A 124 -7.19 -10.09 6.64
CA ALA A 124 -6.65 -8.80 6.19
C ALA A 124 -7.74 -7.83 5.67
N CYS A 125 -8.89 -8.36 5.25
CA CYS A 125 -10.03 -7.56 4.80
C CYS A 125 -11.05 -7.28 5.92
N ASP A 126 -10.76 -7.61 7.19
CA ASP A 126 -11.68 -7.44 8.32
C ASP A 126 -11.60 -6.02 8.89
N VAL A 127 -11.92 -5.05 8.02
CA VAL A 127 -11.76 -3.60 8.25
C VAL A 127 -13.10 -2.86 8.37
N ASN A 128 -14.22 -3.59 8.33
CA ASN A 128 -15.57 -2.99 8.24
C ASN A 128 -15.95 -2.12 9.45
N ASN A 129 -15.30 -2.33 10.59
CA ASN A 129 -15.51 -1.57 11.83
C ASN A 129 -14.50 -0.42 12.00
N TRP A 130 -13.62 -0.19 11.03
CA TRP A 130 -12.66 0.90 11.09
C TRP A 130 -13.33 2.22 10.69
N GLU A 131 -13.14 3.23 11.53
CA GLU A 131 -13.71 4.57 11.35
C GLU A 131 -12.67 5.63 11.68
N ASN A 132 -12.91 6.86 11.19
CA ASN A 132 -12.00 7.99 11.36
C ASN A 132 -10.58 7.71 10.83
N ILE A 133 -10.45 6.89 9.79
CA ILE A 133 -9.16 6.57 9.20
C ILE A 133 -8.67 7.75 8.36
N VAL A 134 -7.40 8.11 8.53
CA VAL A 134 -6.76 9.21 7.78
C VAL A 134 -5.64 8.73 6.85
N GLN A 135 -5.04 7.58 7.16
CA GLN A 135 -4.10 6.90 6.26
C GLN A 135 -4.11 5.39 6.52
N LEU A 136 -3.83 4.61 5.48
CA LEU A 136 -3.76 3.16 5.53
C LEU A 136 -2.64 2.63 4.63
N ASP A 137 -2.21 1.40 4.90
CA ASP A 137 -1.30 0.64 4.06
C ASP A 137 -1.61 -0.86 4.14
N ALA A 138 -1.10 -1.63 3.17
CA ALA A 138 -1.35 -3.06 3.05
C ALA A 138 -0.04 -3.83 2.91
N GLY A 139 0.24 -4.70 3.88
CA GLY A 139 1.33 -5.67 3.80
C GLY A 139 0.91 -6.91 3.00
N SER A 140 1.76 -7.94 2.94
CA SER A 140 1.40 -9.17 2.21
C SER A 140 0.12 -9.79 2.80
N TYR A 141 0.04 -9.97 4.11
CA TYR A 141 -1.05 -10.71 4.76
C TYR A 141 -1.83 -9.94 5.83
N HIS A 142 -1.57 -8.64 5.96
CA HIS A 142 -2.22 -7.78 6.94
C HIS A 142 -2.44 -6.37 6.38
N SER A 143 -3.39 -5.68 6.97
CA SER A 143 -3.77 -4.29 6.70
C SER A 143 -3.48 -3.46 7.93
N VAL A 144 -3.03 -2.23 7.73
CA VAL A 144 -2.76 -1.29 8.81
C VAL A 144 -3.36 0.07 8.49
N ALA A 145 -3.77 0.79 9.52
CA ALA A 145 -4.30 2.14 9.38
C ALA A 145 -3.98 3.00 10.59
N VAL A 146 -4.01 4.32 10.41
CA VAL A 146 -3.97 5.31 11.47
C VAL A 146 -5.28 6.11 11.49
N THR A 147 -5.81 6.30 12.69
CA THR A 147 -7.01 7.10 12.92
C THR A 147 -6.67 8.59 13.04
N ALA A 148 -7.67 9.46 12.91
CA ALA A 148 -7.55 10.90 13.15
C ALA A 148 -7.14 11.23 14.61
N HIS A 149 -7.24 10.28 15.53
CA HIS A 149 -6.81 10.41 16.92
C HIS A 149 -5.34 9.97 17.13
N GLY A 150 -4.64 9.58 16.06
CA GLY A 150 -3.24 9.16 16.14
C GLY A 150 -3.03 7.77 16.76
N THR A 151 -4.05 6.92 16.71
CA THR A 151 -3.95 5.50 17.09
C THR A 151 -3.85 4.62 15.86
N ALA A 152 -3.15 3.49 15.97
CA ALA A 152 -3.01 2.53 14.88
C ALA A 152 -3.99 1.36 15.02
N LEU A 153 -4.50 0.87 13.89
CA LEU A 153 -5.30 -0.35 13.76
C LEU A 153 -4.60 -1.32 12.82
N ALA A 154 -4.77 -2.62 13.07
CA ALA A 154 -4.28 -3.67 12.19
C ALA A 154 -5.27 -4.84 12.14
N ALA A 155 -5.37 -5.47 10.96
CA ALA A 155 -6.19 -6.66 10.73
C ALA A 155 -5.45 -7.61 9.80
N GLY A 156 -5.53 -8.91 10.03
CA GLY A 156 -4.87 -9.91 9.21
C GLY A 156 -4.01 -10.90 9.98
N ASP A 157 -3.10 -11.54 9.26
CA ASP A 157 -2.15 -12.47 9.84
C ASP A 157 -1.30 -11.80 10.91
N ASN A 158 -1.13 -12.46 12.05
CA ASN A 158 -0.32 -11.98 13.16
C ASN A 158 0.69 -13.05 13.63
N SER A 159 1.02 -14.00 12.76
CA SER A 159 1.92 -15.11 13.09
C SER A 159 3.32 -14.67 13.53
N HIS A 160 3.74 -13.46 13.15
CA HIS A 160 5.02 -12.85 13.52
C HIS A 160 4.87 -11.61 14.43
N GLY A 161 3.64 -11.28 14.86
CA GLY A 161 3.36 -10.09 15.66
C GLY A 161 3.17 -8.80 14.84
N GLN A 162 3.03 -8.87 13.51
CA GLN A 162 2.91 -7.72 12.62
C GLN A 162 1.66 -6.85 12.87
N CYS A 163 0.62 -7.40 13.52
CA CYS A 163 -0.58 -6.65 13.95
C CYS A 163 -0.46 -6.09 15.38
N GLY A 164 0.72 -6.16 16.02
CA GLY A 164 0.99 -5.72 17.40
C GLY A 164 0.99 -4.20 17.61
N VAL A 165 -0.02 -3.48 17.12
CA VAL A 165 -0.07 -2.01 17.07
C VAL A 165 -1.00 -1.36 18.10
N THR A 166 -1.71 -2.16 18.90
CA THR A 166 -2.81 -1.69 19.78
C THR A 166 -2.41 -0.66 20.83
N ARG A 167 -1.12 -0.58 21.18
CA ARG A 167 -0.57 0.38 22.17
C ARG A 167 0.13 1.57 21.52
N TRP A 168 0.06 1.71 20.20
CA TRP A 168 0.72 2.79 19.49
C TRP A 168 -0.13 4.06 19.54
N GLU A 169 0.51 5.15 19.97
CA GLU A 169 -0.11 6.46 20.15
C GLU A 169 0.74 7.57 19.55
N GLY A 170 0.07 8.65 19.14
CA GLY A 170 0.70 9.78 18.46
C GLY A 170 1.22 9.41 17.07
N ILE A 171 0.62 8.42 16.42
CA ILE A 171 0.99 7.96 15.09
C ILE A 171 0.48 8.95 14.04
N VAL A 172 1.33 9.26 13.06
CA VAL A 172 1.01 10.17 11.94
C VAL A 172 1.09 9.48 10.58
N ALA A 173 1.77 8.33 10.50
CA ALA A 173 1.77 7.46 9.33
C ALA A 173 2.07 6.02 9.71
N VAL A 174 1.57 5.08 8.91
CA VAL A 174 1.89 3.66 8.97
C VAL A 174 2.42 3.16 7.63
N ALA A 175 3.31 2.17 7.68
CA ALA A 175 3.77 1.41 6.52
C ALA A 175 3.81 -0.08 6.85
N ALA A 176 3.39 -0.92 5.92
CA ALA A 176 3.34 -2.36 6.08
C ALA A 176 4.25 -3.06 5.07
N GLY A 177 5.16 -3.88 5.59
CA GLY A 177 5.97 -4.80 4.79
C GLY A 177 5.30 -6.15 4.61
N SER A 178 6.07 -7.16 4.19
CA SER A 178 5.54 -8.52 4.01
C SER A 178 4.99 -9.12 5.31
N THR A 179 5.74 -8.95 6.41
CA THR A 179 5.47 -9.55 7.72
C THR A 179 5.88 -8.62 8.88
N HIS A 180 5.96 -7.31 8.64
CA HIS A 180 6.24 -6.30 9.65
C HIS A 180 5.45 -5.02 9.39
N THR A 181 5.26 -4.23 10.44
CA THR A 181 4.58 -2.93 10.42
C THR A 181 5.49 -1.88 11.02
N LEU A 182 5.51 -0.69 10.43
CA LEU A 182 6.15 0.51 10.93
C LEU A 182 5.10 1.58 11.24
N GLY A 183 5.32 2.35 12.30
CA GLY A 183 4.50 3.50 12.67
C GLY A 183 5.37 4.70 12.97
N LEU A 184 5.18 5.79 12.22
CA LEU A 184 5.84 7.05 12.48
C LEU A 184 5.05 7.83 13.54
N ARG A 185 5.72 8.22 14.62
CA ARG A 185 5.14 9.08 15.64
C ARG A 185 5.36 10.55 15.31
N VAL A 186 4.51 11.41 15.89
CA VAL A 186 4.56 12.87 15.77
C VAL A 186 5.88 13.48 16.25
N ASP A 187 6.57 12.79 17.17
CA ASP A 187 7.89 13.18 17.68
C ASP A 187 9.06 12.75 16.76
N GLY A 188 8.76 12.12 15.61
CA GLY A 188 9.74 11.65 14.64
C GLY A 188 10.39 10.32 14.99
N THR A 189 9.94 9.64 16.04
CA THR A 189 10.35 8.26 16.36
C THR A 189 9.58 7.26 15.52
N VAL A 190 10.21 6.13 15.18
CA VAL A 190 9.57 5.05 14.44
C VAL A 190 9.38 3.84 15.36
N LEU A 191 8.13 3.39 15.49
CA LEU A 191 7.78 2.13 16.11
C LEU A 191 7.75 1.03 15.06
N SER A 192 8.03 -0.21 15.48
CA SER A 192 7.97 -1.37 14.60
C SER A 192 7.53 -2.62 15.34
N THR A 193 6.81 -3.49 14.64
CA THR A 193 6.39 -4.82 15.15
C THR A 193 6.35 -5.82 14.00
N GLY A 194 6.52 -7.11 14.30
CA GLY A 194 6.54 -8.18 13.30
C GLY A 194 7.89 -8.88 13.18
N ASN A 195 8.10 -9.52 12.03
CA ASN A 195 9.33 -10.24 11.71
C ASN A 195 10.55 -9.31 11.72
N ASN A 196 11.62 -9.74 12.39
CA ASN A 196 12.88 -9.03 12.47
C ASN A 196 14.09 -9.91 12.08
N ALA A 197 13.88 -11.01 11.36
CA ALA A 197 14.95 -11.95 10.99
C ALA A 197 16.06 -11.29 10.16
N ASP A 198 15.72 -10.25 9.40
CA ASP A 198 16.68 -9.49 8.57
C ASP A 198 16.87 -8.05 9.07
N GLY A 199 16.45 -7.75 10.31
CA GLY A 199 16.58 -6.43 10.90
C GLY A 199 15.51 -5.40 10.50
N GLN A 200 14.40 -5.83 9.88
CA GLN A 200 13.32 -4.94 9.40
C GLN A 200 12.69 -4.07 10.51
N CYS A 201 12.68 -4.57 11.74
CA CYS A 201 12.15 -3.88 12.92
C CYS A 201 13.27 -3.24 13.78
N THR A 202 14.50 -3.14 13.26
CA THR A 202 15.61 -2.49 13.98
C THR A 202 15.60 -0.98 13.71
N THR A 203 14.61 -0.30 14.31
CA THR A 203 14.30 1.12 14.07
C THR A 203 14.81 2.08 15.15
N ASN A 204 15.39 1.56 16.23
CA ASN A 204 15.79 2.35 17.41
C ASN A 204 16.76 3.50 17.12
N ALA A 205 17.52 3.43 16.03
CA ALA A 205 18.47 4.47 15.62
C ALA A 205 17.84 5.55 14.72
N TRP A 206 16.60 5.37 14.26
CA TRP A 206 15.94 6.28 13.35
C TRP A 206 15.32 7.43 14.14
N THR A 207 15.76 8.66 13.86
CA THR A 207 15.27 9.88 14.50
C THR A 207 15.10 10.99 13.48
N GLY A 208 14.21 11.94 13.76
CA GLY A 208 13.95 13.07 12.86
C GLY A 208 13.24 12.69 11.56
N VAL A 209 12.56 11.55 11.53
CA VAL A 209 11.77 11.12 10.37
C VAL A 209 10.53 12.01 10.25
N GLN A 210 10.25 12.50 9.05
CA GLN A 210 9.14 13.38 8.75
C GLN A 210 8.44 12.95 7.47
N ILE A 211 7.14 13.21 7.37
CA ILE A 211 6.39 13.10 6.12
C ILE A 211 6.65 14.37 5.31
N GLY A 212 6.97 14.22 4.02
CA GLY A 212 7.14 15.36 3.12
C GLY A 212 5.87 16.22 3.07
N ARG A 213 6.04 17.54 3.10
CA ARG A 213 4.95 18.52 2.93
C ARG A 213 4.54 18.66 1.48
#